data_AF-A0A673ZT38-F1
#
_entry.id   AF-A0A673ZT38-F1
#
_cell.length_a   1.000
_cell.length_b   1.000
_cell.length_c   1.000
_cell.angle_alpha   90.00
_cell.angle_beta   90.00
_cell.angle_gamma   90.00
#
_symmetry.space_group_name_H-M   'P 1'
#
loop_
_entity.id
_entity.type
_entity.pdbx_description
1 polymer ?
#
loop_
_entity_poly.entity_id
_entity_poly.type
_entity_poly.pdbx_seq_one_letter_code
_entity_poly.pdbx_strand_id
1 'polypeptide(L)'
;MQHDALKKLCGSLVLAVGLWLMFDPKTDQLLNGEGAPETFFIAVYILIGAGGVMMLVGFFGCCGAVKESQCLLASFFACLLVIFGAEVAAGVFGFMSKDKIIEDVQQFYSESILESSENSNRTAVAEIYHDVLNCCGVPMPSLLCPDADEDTKDCLNAIMDFFNEKLYIIGYVGIGVAGVMVIGMIFSMVLCCAIRNNREVI
;
A
#
# COMPACT_ATOMS: atom_id res chain seq x y z
N MET A 1 -10.36 -34.45 -7.08
CA MET A 1 -11.68 -33.87 -6.74
C MET A 1 -11.68 -33.11 -5.41
N GLN A 2 -11.25 -33.69 -4.28
CA GLN A 2 -11.28 -32.97 -2.97
C GLN A 2 -10.13 -31.95 -2.78
N HIS A 3 -8.95 -32.18 -3.38
CA HIS A 3 -7.81 -31.24 -3.32
C HIS A 3 -8.00 -29.98 -4.18
N ASP A 4 -8.81 -30.05 -5.24
CA ASP A 4 -9.03 -28.94 -6.18
C ASP A 4 -10.06 -27.93 -5.66
N ALA A 5 -11.00 -28.39 -4.83
CA ALA A 5 -12.00 -27.57 -4.18
C ALA A 5 -11.39 -26.68 -3.07
N LEU A 6 -10.46 -27.23 -2.28
CA LEU A 6 -9.79 -26.49 -1.20
C LEU A 6 -8.97 -25.31 -1.73
N LYS A 7 -8.23 -25.49 -2.83
CA LYS A 7 -7.44 -24.41 -3.46
C LYS A 7 -8.32 -23.28 -3.99
N LYS A 8 -9.50 -23.60 -4.55
CA LYS A 8 -10.47 -22.61 -5.03
C LYS A 8 -11.16 -21.85 -3.90
N LEU A 9 -11.44 -22.52 -2.79
CA LEU A 9 -12.02 -21.91 -1.59
C LEU A 9 -11.06 -20.91 -0.95
N CYS A 10 -9.78 -21.25 -0.80
CA CYS A 10 -8.78 -20.34 -0.21
C CYS A 10 -8.59 -19.05 -1.04
N GLY A 11 -8.53 -19.16 -2.38
CA GLY A 11 -8.39 -17.99 -3.24
C GLY A 11 -9.62 -17.07 -3.21
N SER A 12 -10.83 -17.63 -3.25
CA SER A 12 -12.07 -16.85 -3.17
C SER A 12 -12.26 -16.18 -1.81
N LEU A 13 -11.82 -16.81 -0.72
CA LEU A 13 -11.94 -16.25 0.63
C LEU A 13 -11.00 -15.06 0.81
N VAL A 14 -9.75 -15.17 0.35
CA VAL A 14 -8.78 -14.07 0.43
C VAL A 14 -9.21 -12.87 -0.42
N LEU A 15 -9.80 -13.13 -1.60
CA LEU A 15 -10.36 -12.06 -2.43
C LEU A 15 -11.59 -11.43 -1.77
N ALA A 16 -12.50 -12.22 -1.21
CA ALA A 16 -13.67 -11.67 -0.52
C ALA A 16 -13.26 -10.81 0.70
N VAL A 17 -12.26 -11.24 1.46
CA VAL A 17 -11.70 -10.48 2.59
C VAL A 17 -10.98 -9.22 2.10
N GLY A 18 -10.20 -9.30 1.01
CA GLY A 18 -9.54 -8.13 0.41
C GLY A 18 -10.52 -7.10 -0.13
N LEU A 19 -11.58 -7.54 -0.82
CA LEU A 19 -12.69 -6.69 -1.28
C LEU A 19 -13.41 -6.05 -0.10
N TRP A 20 -13.71 -6.82 0.96
CA TRP A 20 -14.39 -6.31 2.15
C TRP A 20 -13.55 -5.26 2.86
N LEU A 21 -12.26 -5.51 3.11
CA LEU A 21 -11.37 -4.52 3.76
C LEU A 21 -11.27 -3.22 2.95
N MET A 22 -11.34 -3.29 1.63
CA MET A 22 -11.22 -2.12 0.76
C MET A 22 -12.54 -1.36 0.56
N PHE A 23 -13.68 -2.06 0.57
CA PHE A 23 -15.03 -1.50 0.43
C PHE A 23 -15.75 -1.32 1.78
N ASP A 24 -15.01 -1.24 2.90
CA ASP A 24 -15.63 -0.94 4.18
C ASP A 24 -16.41 0.41 4.05
N PRO A 25 -17.72 0.46 4.38
CA PRO A 25 -18.56 1.65 4.21
C PRO A 25 -18.05 2.88 4.97
N LYS A 26 -17.09 2.72 5.87
CA LYS A 26 -16.35 3.82 6.49
C LYS A 26 -15.60 4.69 5.47
N THR A 27 -15.13 4.12 4.35
CA THR A 27 -14.39 4.81 3.28
C THR A 27 -15.29 5.69 2.41
N ASP A 28 -16.54 5.29 2.18
CA ASP A 28 -17.49 6.07 1.36
C ASP A 28 -17.98 7.33 2.11
N GLN A 29 -18.18 7.22 3.43
CA GLN A 29 -18.44 8.37 4.31
C GLN A 29 -17.19 9.22 4.59
N LEU A 30 -15.99 8.71 4.31
CA LEU A 30 -14.72 9.46 4.35
C LEU A 30 -14.56 10.34 3.10
N LEU A 31 -14.98 9.84 1.93
CA LEU A 31 -14.79 10.51 0.64
C LEU A 31 -15.86 11.57 0.31
N ASN A 32 -17.06 11.46 0.88
CA ASN A 32 -18.19 12.35 0.60
C ASN A 32 -18.47 13.43 1.67
N GLY A 33 -17.61 13.53 2.71
CA GLY A 33 -17.74 14.53 3.78
C GLY A 33 -17.16 15.89 3.37
N GLU A 34 -18.03 16.89 3.32
CA GLU A 34 -17.73 18.29 2.97
C GLU A 34 -16.57 18.89 3.79
N GLY A 35 -15.58 19.49 3.10
CA GLY A 35 -14.71 20.52 3.66
C GLY A 35 -13.25 20.16 3.93
N ALA A 36 -12.79 18.94 3.62
CA ALA A 36 -11.38 18.59 3.81
C ALA A 36 -10.47 19.12 2.68
N PRO A 37 -9.22 19.46 3.00
CA PRO A 37 -8.23 19.92 2.02
C PRO A 37 -7.81 18.82 1.03
N GLU A 38 -7.40 19.23 -0.18
CA GLU A 38 -7.29 18.35 -1.34
C GLU A 38 -6.20 17.26 -1.22
N THR A 39 -5.16 17.48 -0.41
CA THR A 39 -4.03 16.54 -0.25
C THR A 39 -4.39 15.27 0.53
N PHE A 40 -5.26 15.35 1.53
CA PHE A 40 -5.81 14.19 2.22
C PHE A 40 -6.57 13.27 1.27
N PHE A 41 -7.44 13.85 0.44
CA PHE A 41 -8.18 13.09 -0.57
C PHE A 41 -7.23 12.39 -1.55
N ILE A 42 -6.21 13.09 -2.05
CA ILE A 42 -5.24 12.52 -3.01
C ILE A 42 -4.59 11.25 -2.45
N ALA A 43 -4.10 11.27 -1.20
CA ALA A 43 -3.45 10.10 -0.60
C ALA A 43 -4.41 8.94 -0.32
N VAL A 44 -5.66 9.22 0.08
CA VAL A 44 -6.70 8.18 0.23
C VAL A 44 -7.02 7.54 -1.12
N TYR A 45 -7.17 8.33 -2.18
CA TYR A 45 -7.37 7.81 -3.54
C TYR A 45 -6.19 6.97 -4.02
N ILE A 46 -4.96 7.37 -3.71
CA ILE A 46 -3.76 6.57 -4.01
C ILE A 46 -3.80 5.22 -3.27
N LEU A 47 -4.18 5.22 -1.97
CA LEU A 47 -4.24 4.00 -1.17
C LEU A 47 -5.32 3.03 -1.66
N ILE A 48 -6.49 3.55 -2.03
CA ILE A 48 -7.56 2.78 -2.68
C ILE A 48 -7.05 2.25 -4.03
N GLY A 49 -6.49 3.09 -4.89
CA GLY A 49 -5.94 2.68 -6.18
C GLY A 49 -4.91 1.55 -6.05
N ALA A 50 -3.95 1.71 -5.13
CA ALA A 50 -2.92 0.71 -4.85
C ALA A 50 -3.50 -0.61 -4.33
N GLY A 51 -4.44 -0.57 -3.39
CA GLY A 51 -5.13 -1.76 -2.88
C GLY A 51 -5.87 -2.52 -3.98
N GLY A 52 -6.55 -1.80 -4.88
CA GLY A 52 -7.27 -2.39 -6.00
C GLY A 52 -6.35 -3.07 -7.00
N VAL A 53 -5.21 -2.44 -7.31
CA VAL A 53 -4.19 -3.02 -8.19
C VAL A 53 -3.60 -4.29 -7.56
N MET A 54 -3.24 -4.27 -6.27
CA MET A 54 -2.74 -5.46 -5.57
C MET A 54 -3.75 -6.60 -5.60
N MET A 55 -5.04 -6.30 -5.45
CA MET A 55 -6.10 -7.29 -5.53
C MET A 55 -6.22 -7.94 -6.90
N LEU A 56 -6.18 -7.14 -7.98
CA LEU A 56 -6.22 -7.65 -9.35
C LEU A 56 -5.01 -8.53 -9.68
N VAL A 57 -3.82 -8.10 -9.27
CA VAL A 57 -2.57 -8.87 -9.44
C VAL A 57 -2.66 -10.20 -8.68
N GLY A 58 -3.16 -10.19 -7.44
CA GLY A 58 -3.38 -11.39 -6.65
C GLY A 58 -4.39 -12.35 -7.31
N PHE A 59 -5.47 -11.83 -7.88
CA PHE A 59 -6.46 -12.62 -8.62
C PHE A 59 -5.84 -13.30 -9.83
N PHE A 60 -5.11 -12.56 -10.67
CA PHE A 60 -4.46 -13.12 -11.86
C PHE A 60 -3.38 -14.13 -11.51
N GLY A 61 -2.58 -13.89 -10.47
CA GLY A 61 -1.58 -14.86 -10.00
C GLY A 61 -2.22 -16.17 -9.52
N CYS A 62 -3.22 -16.08 -8.63
CA CYS A 62 -3.89 -17.25 -8.08
C CYS A 62 -4.69 -18.02 -9.14
N CYS A 63 -5.53 -17.33 -9.92
CA CYS A 63 -6.34 -17.96 -10.97
C CYS A 63 -5.47 -18.48 -12.12
N GLY A 64 -4.37 -17.81 -12.46
CA GLY A 64 -3.41 -18.24 -13.46
C GLY A 64 -2.76 -19.57 -13.09
N ALA A 65 -2.33 -19.71 -11.83
CA ALA A 65 -1.75 -20.96 -11.32
C ALA A 65 -2.78 -22.10 -11.25
N VAL A 66 -4.02 -21.83 -10.82
CA VAL A 66 -5.05 -22.88 -10.67
C VAL A 66 -5.65 -23.32 -12.01
N LYS A 67 -5.87 -22.40 -12.95
CA LYS A 67 -6.46 -22.71 -14.26
C LYS A 67 -5.44 -23.19 -15.29
N GLU A 68 -4.15 -23.21 -14.95
CA GLU A 68 -3.04 -23.52 -15.87
C GLU A 68 -3.18 -22.77 -17.21
N SER A 69 -3.68 -21.53 -17.15
CA SER A 69 -3.99 -20.73 -18.34
C SER A 69 -2.84 -19.78 -18.64
N GLN A 70 -2.21 -19.98 -19.79
CA GLN A 70 -1.07 -19.15 -20.22
C GLN A 70 -1.45 -17.68 -20.36
N CYS A 71 -2.67 -17.36 -20.82
CA CYS A 71 -3.10 -15.97 -20.95
C CYS A 71 -3.18 -15.26 -19.59
N LEU A 72 -3.72 -15.91 -18.55
CA LEU A 72 -3.79 -15.31 -17.21
C LEU A 72 -2.40 -15.11 -16.60
N LEU A 73 -1.52 -16.09 -16.79
CA LEU A 73 -0.16 -16.05 -16.25
C LEU A 73 0.71 -15.00 -16.98
N ALA A 74 0.50 -14.83 -18.29
CA ALA A 74 1.07 -13.74 -19.07
C ALA A 74 0.56 -12.36 -18.62
N SER A 75 -0.74 -12.22 -18.36
CA SER A 75 -1.31 -10.98 -17.79
C SER A 75 -0.70 -10.66 -16.43
N PHE A 76 -0.55 -11.65 -15.55
CA PHE A 76 0.12 -11.48 -14.27
C PHE A 76 1.57 -10.99 -14.43
N PHE A 77 2.34 -11.61 -15.33
CA PHE A 77 3.71 -11.17 -15.64
C PHE A 77 3.76 -9.74 -16.19
N ALA A 78 2.85 -9.39 -17.11
CA ALA A 78 2.78 -8.05 -17.68
C ALA A 78 2.43 -7.00 -16.61
N CYS A 79 1.48 -7.30 -15.71
CA CYS A 79 1.16 -6.42 -14.58
C CYS A 79 2.37 -6.22 -13.65
N LEU A 80 3.09 -7.29 -13.30
CA LEU A 80 4.30 -7.18 -12.47
C LEU A 80 5.40 -6.35 -13.14
N LEU A 81 5.59 -6.47 -14.45
CA LEU A 81 6.55 -5.65 -15.18
C LEU A 81 6.19 -4.17 -15.15
N VAL A 82 4.90 -3.84 -15.33
CA VAL A 82 4.43 -2.45 -15.27
C VAL A 82 4.61 -1.88 -13.87
N ILE A 83 4.27 -2.64 -12.82
CA ILE A 83 4.45 -2.22 -11.43
C ILE A 83 5.93 -2.04 -11.10
N PHE A 84 6.80 -2.97 -11.51
CA PHE A 84 8.24 -2.85 -11.33
C PHE A 84 8.79 -1.58 -12.00
N GLY A 85 8.38 -1.29 -13.23
CA GLY A 85 8.75 -0.06 -13.92
C GLY A 85 8.25 1.20 -13.20
N ALA A 86 7.01 1.18 -12.70
CA ALA A 86 6.44 2.26 -11.92
C ALA A 86 7.16 2.46 -10.58
N GLU A 87 7.57 1.38 -9.90
CA GLU A 87 8.33 1.44 -8.65
C GLU A 87 9.71 2.04 -8.84
N VAL A 88 10.42 1.66 -9.92
CA VAL A 88 11.70 2.28 -10.27
C VAL A 88 11.51 3.76 -10.60
N ALA A 89 10.48 4.11 -11.39
CA ALA A 89 10.18 5.49 -11.73
C ALA A 89 9.84 6.34 -10.49
N ALA A 90 8.99 5.81 -9.60
CA ALA A 90 8.61 6.46 -8.34
C ALA A 90 9.81 6.60 -7.39
N GLY A 91 10.67 5.58 -7.31
CA GLY A 91 11.90 5.64 -6.51
C GLY A 91 12.88 6.71 -7.00
N VAL A 92 13.08 6.82 -8.33
CA VAL A 92 13.92 7.87 -8.92
C VAL A 92 13.30 9.25 -8.71
N PHE A 93 12.00 9.40 -8.98
CA PHE A 93 11.29 10.67 -8.79
C PHE A 93 11.32 11.11 -7.32
N GLY A 94 11.10 10.19 -6.38
CA GLY A 94 11.12 10.50 -4.97
C GLY A 94 12.51 10.84 -4.43
N PHE A 95 13.56 10.28 -5.03
CA PHE A 95 14.92 10.68 -4.70
C PHE A 95 15.24 12.10 -5.21
N MET A 96 14.79 12.45 -6.43
CA MET A 96 15.04 13.78 -7.01
C MET A 96 14.23 14.88 -6.31
N SER A 97 13.00 14.58 -5.91
CA SER A 97 12.04 15.56 -5.36
C SER A 97 11.75 15.30 -3.87
N LYS A 98 12.75 14.89 -3.10
CA LYS A 98 12.58 14.52 -1.67
C LYS A 98 11.89 15.62 -0.85
N ASP A 99 12.25 16.89 -1.08
CA ASP A 99 11.74 18.01 -0.28
C ASP A 99 10.24 18.21 -0.51
N LYS A 100 9.78 17.95 -1.75
CA LYS A 100 8.35 18.00 -2.10
C LYS A 100 7.56 16.86 -1.48
N ILE A 101 8.09 15.64 -1.48
CA ILE A 101 7.43 14.49 -0.84
C ILE A 101 7.29 14.72 0.67
N ILE A 102 8.31 15.28 1.31
CA ILE A 102 8.27 15.60 2.74
C ILE A 102 7.15 16.61 3.03
N GLU A 103 7.08 17.69 2.24
CA GLU A 103 6.05 18.73 2.36
C GLU A 103 4.63 18.14 2.18
N ASP A 104 4.42 17.31 1.15
CA ASP A 104 3.14 16.66 0.88
C ASP A 104 2.72 15.71 2.03
N VAL A 105 3.67 14.93 2.58
CA VAL A 105 3.40 14.01 3.70
C VAL A 105 3.10 14.77 4.99
N GLN A 106 3.81 15.86 5.26
CA GLN A 106 3.54 16.73 6.42
C GLN A 106 2.15 17.38 6.32
N GLN A 107 1.78 17.83 5.13
CA GLN A 107 0.46 18.37 4.87
C GLN A 107 -0.62 17.30 5.09
N PHE A 108 -0.45 16.11 4.50
CA PHE A 108 -1.37 14.98 4.70
C PHE A 108 -1.58 14.63 6.18
N TYR A 109 -0.49 14.56 6.95
CA TYR A 109 -0.57 14.28 8.38
C TYR A 109 -1.35 15.37 9.13
N SER A 110 -1.06 16.64 8.86
CA SER A 110 -1.76 17.77 9.49
C SER A 110 -3.27 17.70 9.24
N GLU A 111 -3.67 17.37 8.03
CA GLU A 111 -5.06 17.28 7.61
C GLU A 111 -5.77 16.09 8.27
N SER A 112 -5.08 14.94 8.36
CA SER A 112 -5.60 13.75 9.04
C SER A 112 -5.87 13.99 10.54
N ILE A 113 -5.05 14.82 11.20
CA ILE A 113 -5.22 15.19 12.61
C ILE A 113 -6.38 16.16 12.80
N LEU A 114 -6.56 17.13 11.90
CA LEU A 114 -7.68 18.07 11.95
C LEU A 114 -9.02 17.34 11.81
N GLU A 115 -9.12 16.39 10.89
CA GLU A 115 -10.33 15.57 10.72
C GLU A 115 -10.60 14.68 11.94
N SER A 116 -9.54 14.16 12.57
CA SER A 116 -9.64 13.35 13.78
C SER A 116 -10.19 14.13 14.99
N SER A 117 -9.90 15.43 15.09
CA SER A 117 -10.40 16.28 16.18
C SER A 117 -11.89 16.62 16.05
N GLU A 118 -12.42 16.65 14.83
CA GLU A 118 -13.82 16.97 14.56
C GLU A 118 -14.71 15.72 14.70
N ASN A 119 -14.18 14.55 14.36
CA ASN A 119 -14.84 13.25 14.50
C ASN A 119 -14.05 12.32 15.44
N SER A 120 -14.53 12.16 16.68
CA SER A 120 -14.00 11.31 17.77
C SER A 120 -13.65 9.84 17.41
N ASN A 121 -13.94 9.36 16.19
CA ASN A 121 -13.77 7.96 15.78
C ASN A 121 -12.75 7.75 14.63
N ARG A 122 -12.05 8.79 14.13
CA ARG A 122 -11.14 8.68 12.97
C ARG A 122 -9.65 8.71 13.33
N THR A 123 -9.25 8.06 14.42
CA THR A 123 -7.86 8.10 14.93
C THR A 123 -6.91 7.05 14.35
N ALA A 124 -7.38 6.08 13.56
CA ALA A 124 -6.55 4.93 13.17
C ALA A 124 -5.30 5.28 12.34
N VAL A 125 -5.37 6.30 11.48
CA VAL A 125 -4.21 6.73 10.67
C VAL A 125 -3.23 7.52 11.53
N ALA A 126 -3.72 8.45 12.34
CA ALA A 126 -2.89 9.26 13.24
C ALA A 126 -2.12 8.40 14.26
N GLU A 127 -2.78 7.41 14.86
CA GLU A 127 -2.16 6.49 15.82
C GLU A 127 -0.99 5.70 15.20
N ILE A 128 -1.12 5.27 13.93
CA ILE A 128 -0.03 4.57 13.23
C ILE A 128 1.18 5.51 13.05
N TYR A 129 0.95 6.78 12.69
CA TYR A 129 2.05 7.75 12.58
C TYR A 129 2.70 7.98 13.94
N HIS A 130 1.92 8.10 15.01
CA HIS A 130 2.44 8.27 16.37
C HIS A 130 3.30 7.09 16.82
N ASP A 131 2.86 5.86 16.57
CA ASP A 131 3.60 4.64 16.95
C ASP A 131 4.86 4.42 16.09
N VAL A 132 4.77 4.65 14.78
CA VAL A 132 5.87 4.42 13.84
C VAL A 132 6.97 5.48 13.95
N LEU A 133 6.60 6.75 14.14
CA LEU A 133 7.54 7.88 14.20
C LEU A 133 7.85 8.29 15.64
N ASN A 134 7.18 7.69 16.63
CA ASN A 134 7.32 7.99 18.05
C ASN A 134 7.18 9.49 18.36
N CYS A 135 6.09 10.06 17.83
CA CYS A 135 5.79 11.50 17.85
C CYS A 135 4.32 11.72 18.22
N CYS A 136 3.94 12.94 18.61
CA CYS A 136 2.53 13.28 18.81
C CYS A 136 2.19 14.65 18.22
N GLY A 137 1.03 14.69 17.55
CA GLY A 137 0.33 15.92 17.22
C GLY A 137 1.04 16.80 16.18
N VAL A 138 0.49 17.99 16.03
CA VAL A 138 1.06 19.15 15.31
C VAL A 138 1.71 20.09 16.35
N PRO A 139 2.28 21.28 16.01
CA PRO A 139 3.13 22.09 16.91
C PRO A 139 2.53 22.60 18.24
N MET A 140 1.38 22.07 18.65
CA MET A 140 0.81 22.16 19.98
C MET A 140 0.33 20.76 20.46
N PRO A 141 1.26 19.86 20.87
CA PRO A 141 0.98 18.44 21.16
C PRO A 141 0.07 18.22 22.38
N SER A 142 0.07 19.17 23.31
CA SER A 142 -0.54 19.05 24.65
C SER A 142 -2.07 19.04 24.67
N LEU A 143 -2.74 19.37 23.57
CA LEU A 143 -4.21 19.34 23.49
C LEU A 143 -4.75 18.02 22.90
N LEU A 144 -3.90 17.26 22.21
CA LEU A 144 -4.29 16.06 21.45
C LEU A 144 -3.82 14.75 22.11
N CYS A 145 -2.68 14.76 22.80
CA CYS A 145 -2.18 13.61 23.57
C CYS A 145 -1.98 14.02 25.04
N PRO A 146 -2.92 13.66 25.95
CA PRO A 146 -2.76 13.93 27.37
C PRO A 146 -1.64 13.09 28.03
N ASP A 147 -1.19 12.01 27.38
CA ASP A 147 -0.16 11.09 27.87
C ASP A 147 1.24 11.35 27.26
N ALA A 148 1.41 12.42 26.47
CA ALA A 148 2.70 12.71 25.84
C ALA A 148 3.71 13.26 26.86
N ASP A 149 4.88 12.61 26.94
CA ASP A 149 6.00 13.03 27.77
C ASP A 149 6.60 14.37 27.27
N GLU A 150 7.27 15.14 28.12
CA GLU A 150 7.78 16.48 27.81
C GLU A 150 8.84 16.47 26.67
N ASP A 151 9.44 15.30 26.42
CA ASP A 151 10.40 15.02 25.34
C ASP A 151 9.75 14.54 24.02
N THR A 152 8.41 14.45 23.94
CA THR A 152 7.73 13.96 22.74
C THR A 152 7.91 14.93 21.58
N LYS A 153 8.52 14.46 20.49
CA LYS A 153 8.73 15.25 19.28
C LYS A 153 7.41 15.53 18.55
N ASP A 154 7.34 16.72 17.94
CA ASP A 154 6.30 17.06 16.97
C ASP A 154 6.39 16.17 15.73
N CYS A 155 5.25 15.66 15.23
CA CYS A 155 5.25 14.73 14.11
C CYS A 155 5.66 15.35 12.77
N LEU A 156 5.45 16.66 12.55
CA LEU A 156 5.91 17.29 11.31
C LEU A 156 7.44 17.25 11.26
N ASN A 157 8.10 17.60 12.37
CA ASN A 157 9.54 17.51 12.48
C ASN A 157 10.03 16.05 12.45
N ALA A 158 9.32 15.12 13.09
CA ALA A 158 9.68 13.70 13.07
C ALA A 158 9.61 13.09 11.66
N ILE A 159 8.61 13.48 10.84
CA ILE A 159 8.52 13.11 9.43
C ILE A 159 9.76 13.60 8.67
N MET A 160 10.12 14.88 8.83
CA MET A 160 11.33 15.45 8.21
C MET A 160 12.61 14.70 8.63
N ASP A 161 12.76 14.43 9.92
CA ASP A 161 13.90 13.68 10.46
C ASP A 161 13.94 12.26 9.88
N PHE A 162 12.79 11.58 9.77
CA PHE A 162 12.69 10.24 9.21
C PHE A 162 13.17 10.20 7.75
N PHE A 163 12.73 11.14 6.91
CA PHE A 163 13.16 11.20 5.52
C PHE A 163 14.62 11.64 5.34
N ASN A 164 15.23 12.36 6.31
CA ASN A 164 16.63 12.79 6.20
C ASN A 164 17.61 11.77 6.80
N GLU A 165 17.31 11.22 7.98
CA GLU A 165 18.18 10.29 8.69
C GLU A 165 17.88 8.82 8.41
N LYS A 166 16.60 8.48 8.20
CA LYS A 166 16.12 7.09 8.07
C LYS A 166 15.72 6.72 6.65
N LEU A 167 16.11 7.51 5.65
CA LEU A 167 15.86 7.21 4.23
C LEU A 167 16.37 5.83 3.81
N TYR A 168 17.44 5.34 4.46
CA TYR A 168 17.95 3.99 4.23
C TYR A 168 16.93 2.89 4.53
N ILE A 169 16.02 3.09 5.49
CA ILE A 169 14.95 2.13 5.83
C ILE A 169 13.99 2.02 4.66
N ILE A 170 13.53 3.16 4.13
CA ILE A 170 12.66 3.22 2.94
C ILE A 170 13.36 2.53 1.75
N GLY A 171 14.67 2.78 1.60
CA GLY A 171 15.49 2.11 0.58
C GLY A 171 15.50 0.58 0.71
N TYR A 172 15.72 0.03 1.91
CA TYR A 172 15.68 -1.41 2.14
C TYR A 172 14.30 -2.02 1.85
N VAL A 173 13.22 -1.33 2.26
CA VAL A 173 11.85 -1.78 1.97
C VAL A 173 11.62 -1.83 0.45
N GLY A 174 12.00 -0.78 -0.28
CA GLY A 174 11.87 -0.75 -1.74
C GLY A 174 12.68 -1.85 -2.44
N ILE A 175 13.92 -2.10 -2.02
CA ILE A 175 14.73 -3.21 -2.55
C ILE A 175 14.05 -4.57 -2.27
N GLY A 176 13.48 -4.74 -1.08
CA GLY A 176 12.73 -5.94 -0.71
C GLY A 176 11.52 -6.18 -1.62
N VAL A 177 10.70 -5.14 -1.82
CA VAL A 177 9.51 -5.20 -2.70
C VAL A 177 9.92 -5.50 -4.14
N ALA A 178 10.92 -4.81 -4.67
CA ALA A 178 11.52 -5.10 -5.97
C ALA A 178 12.00 -6.56 -6.09
N GLY A 179 12.65 -7.09 -5.06
CA GLY A 179 13.09 -8.49 -5.01
C GLY A 179 11.94 -9.49 -5.08
N VAL A 180 10.87 -9.26 -4.30
CA VAL A 180 9.67 -10.11 -4.32
C VAL A 180 8.99 -10.08 -5.69
N MET A 181 8.92 -8.92 -6.35
CA MET A 181 8.38 -8.80 -7.70
C MET A 181 9.21 -9.58 -8.72
N VAL A 182 10.53 -9.49 -8.67
CA VAL A 182 11.43 -10.27 -9.55
C VAL A 182 11.24 -11.76 -9.36
N ILE A 183 11.13 -12.23 -8.12
CA ILE A 183 10.83 -13.63 -7.82
C ILE A 183 9.47 -14.03 -8.41
N GLY A 184 8.44 -13.21 -8.26
CA GLY A 184 7.13 -13.42 -8.86
C GLY A 184 7.18 -13.52 -10.40
N MET A 185 7.98 -12.67 -11.04
CA MET A 185 8.22 -12.70 -12.49
C MET A 185 8.91 -13.99 -12.94
N ILE A 186 9.94 -14.43 -12.21
CA ILE A 186 10.66 -15.68 -12.50
C ILE A 186 9.71 -16.88 -12.38
N PHE A 187 8.96 -16.98 -11.29
CA PHE A 187 8.00 -18.07 -11.10
C PHE A 187 6.92 -18.08 -12.18
N SER A 188 6.41 -16.90 -12.57
CA SER A 188 5.45 -16.77 -13.65
C SER A 188 6.02 -17.30 -14.97
N MET A 189 7.25 -16.94 -15.33
CA MET A 189 7.91 -17.45 -16.54
C MET A 189 8.13 -18.97 -16.50
N VAL A 190 8.62 -19.50 -15.38
CA VAL A 190 8.85 -20.94 -15.22
C VAL A 190 7.54 -21.72 -15.35
N LEU A 191 6.48 -21.27 -14.69
CA LEU A 191 5.15 -21.88 -14.80
C LEU A 191 4.58 -21.77 -16.22
N CYS A 192 4.72 -20.62 -16.88
CA CYS A 192 4.32 -20.42 -18.28
C CYS A 192 5.02 -21.44 -19.20
N CYS A 193 6.33 -21.61 -19.04
CA CYS A 193 7.14 -22.55 -19.80
C CYS A 193 6.75 -24.00 -19.52
N ALA A 194 6.53 -24.37 -18.26
CA ALA A 194 6.09 -25.71 -17.88
C ALA A 194 4.73 -26.06 -18.50
N ILE A 195 3.76 -25.14 -18.46
CA ILE A 195 2.44 -25.31 -19.08
C ILE A 195 2.57 -25.41 -20.61
N ARG A 196 3.42 -24.59 -21.24
CA ARG A 196 3.66 -24.66 -22.69
C ARG A 196 4.18 -26.03 -23.08
N ASN A 197 5.21 -26.50 -22.39
CA ASN A 197 5.83 -27.78 -22.65
C ASN A 197 4.80 -28.90 -22.54
N ASN A 198 3.99 -28.92 -21.47
CA ASN A 198 2.94 -29.93 -21.28
C ASN A 198 1.88 -29.93 -22.39
N ARG A 199 1.56 -28.78 -23.00
CA ARG A 199 0.62 -28.69 -24.12
C ARG A 199 1.21 -29.20 -25.43
N GLU A 200 2.52 -29.12 -25.62
CA GLU A 200 3.19 -29.62 -26.83
C GLU A 200 3.36 -31.15 -26.84
N VAL A 201 3.28 -31.82 -25.69
CA VAL A 201 3.41 -33.30 -25.59
C VAL A 201 2.06 -34.05 -25.72
N ILE A 202 0.93 -33.33 -25.84
CA ILE A 202 -0.43 -33.89 -25.93
C ILE A 202 -0.97 -33.67 -27.35
#